data_AF-A0A2K0U3Z1-F1
#
_entry.id   AF-A0A2K0U3Z1-F1
#
_cell.length_a   1.000
_cell.length_b   1.000
_cell.length_c   1.000
_cell.angle_alpha   90.00
_cell.angle_beta   90.00
_cell.angle_gamma   90.00
#
_symmetry.space_group_name_H-M   'P 1'
#
loop_
_entity.id
_entity.type
_entity.pdbx_description
1 polymer ?
#
loop_
_entity_poly.entity_id
_entity_poly.type
_entity_poly.pdbx_seq_one_letter_code
_entity_poly.pdbx_strand_id
1 'polypeptide(L)'
;MSAKLAKDFAAFQTVEEGQSARLQDLSSQLENLIGKYDDAVRDLESEKVARRFSQQDADKARSKIKELQQSMERSSFVLVLIDADADPYIFKDEYYAASDGGRKASLALRDGVRSFLQTNRPEQANYPILIKAYANELGLSQFLVARGVIKAPRDLVEFAKDFTQALENTDFVLVGSDKDRADKKIQGKRHNSCHFYH
;
A
#
# COMPACT_ATOMS: atom_id res chain seq x y z
N MET A 1 66.54 -14.15 -78.74
CA MET A 1 66.48 -13.86 -77.29
C MET A 1 65.31 -12.96 -76.88
N SER A 2 64.80 -12.04 -77.72
CA SER A 2 63.77 -11.08 -77.29
C SER A 2 62.38 -11.67 -77.02
N ALA A 3 61.95 -12.71 -77.74
CA ALA A 3 60.60 -13.29 -77.59
C ALA A 3 60.37 -14.00 -76.24
N LYS A 4 61.43 -14.58 -75.65
CA LYS A 4 61.36 -15.25 -74.34
C LYS A 4 61.24 -14.24 -73.20
N LEU A 5 62.04 -13.17 -73.27
CA LEU A 5 62.03 -12.06 -72.32
C LEU A 5 60.66 -11.35 -72.27
N ALA A 6 60.03 -11.15 -73.43
CA ALA A 6 58.69 -10.56 -73.51
C ALA A 6 57.61 -11.45 -72.86
N LYS A 7 57.74 -12.78 -73.01
CA LYS A 7 56.81 -13.75 -72.43
C LYS A 7 56.95 -13.83 -70.90
N ASP A 8 58.19 -13.82 -70.42
CA ASP A 8 58.49 -13.83 -68.98
C ASP A 8 58.06 -12.53 -68.31
N PHE A 9 58.21 -11.38 -68.98
CA PHE A 9 57.73 -10.07 -68.49
C PHE A 9 56.19 -10.01 -68.43
N ALA A 10 55.50 -10.51 -69.46
CA ALA A 10 54.04 -10.57 -69.46
C ALA A 10 53.50 -11.47 -68.32
N ALA A 11 54.13 -12.63 -68.09
CA ALA A 11 53.78 -13.52 -66.99
C ALA A 11 54.04 -12.88 -65.61
N PHE A 12 55.13 -12.13 -65.46
CA PHE A 12 55.41 -11.38 -64.24
C PHE A 12 54.35 -10.30 -63.97
N GLN A 13 53.97 -9.53 -64.99
CA GLN A 13 52.88 -8.54 -64.89
C GLN A 13 51.56 -9.18 -64.44
N THR A 14 51.21 -10.35 -64.98
CA THR A 14 49.95 -11.01 -64.58
C THR A 14 49.97 -11.45 -63.12
N VAL A 15 51.13 -11.88 -62.61
CA VAL A 15 51.30 -12.26 -61.20
C VAL A 15 51.25 -11.04 -60.28
N GLU A 16 51.91 -9.95 -60.66
CA GLU A 16 51.89 -8.68 -59.93
C GLU A 16 50.48 -8.09 -59.86
N GLU A 17 49.75 -8.07 -60.97
CA GLU A 17 48.35 -7.65 -61.03
C GLU A 17 47.46 -8.52 -60.13
N GLY A 18 47.68 -9.84 -60.13
CA GLY A 18 46.97 -10.77 -59.25
C GLY A 18 47.29 -10.57 -57.76
N GLN A 19 48.53 -10.21 -57.42
CA GLN A 19 48.92 -9.87 -56.04
C GLN A 19 48.30 -8.54 -55.62
N SER A 20 48.36 -7.52 -56.48
CA SER A 20 47.75 -6.22 -56.26
C SER A 20 46.25 -6.34 -56.00
N ALA A 21 45.54 -7.12 -56.83
CA ALA A 21 44.10 -7.38 -56.66
C ALA A 21 43.77 -8.05 -55.31
N ARG A 22 44.58 -9.03 -54.87
CA ARG A 22 44.39 -9.68 -53.55
C ARG A 22 44.65 -8.74 -52.39
N LEU A 23 45.66 -7.86 -52.50
CA LEU A 23 45.94 -6.85 -51.49
C LEU A 23 44.80 -5.82 -51.40
N GLN A 24 44.25 -5.42 -52.54
CA GLN A 24 43.08 -4.53 -52.59
C GLN A 24 41.85 -5.16 -51.95
N ASP A 25 41.54 -6.41 -52.28
CA ASP A 25 40.43 -7.16 -51.67
C ASP A 25 40.61 -7.30 -50.15
N LEU A 26 41.82 -7.64 -49.68
CA LEU A 26 42.12 -7.70 -48.25
C LEU A 26 41.97 -6.33 -47.57
N SER A 27 42.40 -5.25 -48.21
CA SER A 27 42.24 -3.89 -47.70
C SER A 27 40.76 -3.54 -47.55
N SER A 28 39.94 -3.83 -48.55
CA SER A 28 38.49 -3.59 -48.49
C SER A 28 37.79 -4.44 -47.41
N GLN A 29 38.24 -5.68 -47.20
CA GLN A 29 37.72 -6.52 -46.12
C GLN A 29 38.08 -5.98 -44.74
N LEU A 30 39.31 -5.47 -44.55
CA LEU A 30 39.74 -4.84 -43.31
C LEU A 30 38.95 -3.56 -43.02
N GLU A 31 38.75 -2.71 -44.02
CA GLU A 31 37.93 -1.49 -43.89
C GLU A 31 36.49 -1.81 -43.49
N ASN A 32 35.89 -2.84 -44.11
CA ASN A 32 34.55 -3.29 -43.75
C ASN A 32 34.48 -3.85 -42.32
N LEU A 33 35.50 -4.60 -41.90
CA LEU A 33 35.58 -5.16 -40.55
C LEU A 33 35.76 -4.08 -39.49
N ILE A 34 36.60 -3.06 -39.77
CA ILE A 34 36.77 -1.89 -38.90
C ILE A 34 35.44 -1.15 -38.77
N GLY A 35 34.73 -0.90 -39.87
CA GLY A 35 33.41 -0.26 -39.84
C GLY A 35 32.41 -1.02 -38.97
N LYS A 36 32.31 -2.34 -39.15
CA LYS A 36 31.45 -3.21 -38.32
C LYS A 36 31.84 -3.20 -36.84
N TYR A 37 33.13 -3.17 -36.55
CA TYR A 37 33.63 -3.12 -35.18
C TYR A 37 33.25 -1.79 -34.51
N ASP A 38 33.44 -0.67 -35.20
CA ASP A 38 33.09 0.66 -34.70
C ASP A 38 31.59 0.79 -34.44
N ASP A 39 30.75 0.29 -35.36
CA ASP A 39 29.30 0.28 -35.19
C ASP A 39 28.88 -0.58 -33.99
N ALA A 40 29.45 -1.78 -33.85
CA ALA A 40 29.18 -2.64 -32.69
C ALA A 40 29.61 -2.02 -31.36
N VAL A 41 30.71 -1.27 -31.34
CA VAL A 41 31.16 -0.53 -30.14
C VAL A 41 30.17 0.58 -29.79
N ARG A 42 29.71 1.37 -30.77
CA ARG A 42 28.71 2.43 -30.55
C ARG A 42 27.39 1.87 -30.05
N ASP A 43 26.91 0.77 -30.63
CA ASP A 43 25.68 0.11 -30.20
C ASP A 43 25.80 -0.40 -28.76
N LEU A 44 26.93 -1.03 -28.42
CA LEU A 44 27.19 -1.50 -27.06
C LEU A 44 27.23 -0.37 -26.04
N GLU A 45 27.82 0.77 -26.38
CA GLU A 45 27.84 1.95 -25.52
C GLU A 45 26.43 2.53 -25.32
N SER A 46 25.66 2.65 -26.40
CA SER A 46 24.26 3.09 -26.35
C SER A 46 23.42 2.19 -25.45
N GLU A 47 23.52 0.88 -25.62
CA GLU A 47 22.81 -0.12 -24.79
C GLU A 47 23.22 -0.04 -23.32
N LYS A 48 24.52 0.13 -23.02
CA LYS A 48 25.00 0.32 -21.64
C LYS A 48 24.37 1.56 -21.00
N VAL A 49 24.25 2.66 -21.74
CA VAL A 49 23.62 3.89 -21.25
C VAL A 49 22.12 3.67 -21.03
N ALA A 50 21.41 3.12 -22.03
CA ALA A 50 19.98 2.81 -21.94
C ALA A 50 19.67 1.89 -20.74
N ARG A 51 20.47 0.85 -20.54
CA ARG A 51 20.34 -0.08 -19.41
C ARG A 51 20.52 0.62 -18.07
N ARG A 52 21.51 1.53 -17.94
CA ARG A 52 21.71 2.29 -16.70
C ARG A 52 20.52 3.18 -16.38
N PHE A 53 19.99 3.90 -17.38
CA PHE A 53 18.79 4.73 -17.21
C PHE A 53 17.57 3.88 -16.82
N SER A 54 17.31 2.80 -17.55
CA SER A 54 16.21 1.88 -17.25
C SER A 54 16.31 1.30 -15.84
N GLN A 55 17.51 0.91 -15.41
CA GLN A 55 17.73 0.41 -14.05
C GLN A 55 17.51 1.50 -13.00
N GLN A 56 18.00 2.72 -13.25
CA GLN A 56 17.78 3.85 -12.35
C GLN A 56 16.29 4.18 -12.22
N ASP A 57 15.53 4.16 -13.31
CA ASP A 57 14.10 4.44 -13.30
C ASP A 57 13.31 3.31 -12.62
N ALA A 58 13.71 2.06 -12.82
CA ALA A 58 13.16 0.92 -12.08
C ALA A 58 13.40 1.05 -10.57
N ASP A 59 14.61 1.47 -10.16
CA ASP A 59 14.94 1.67 -8.74
C ASP A 59 14.18 2.86 -8.13
N LYS A 60 14.01 3.96 -8.87
CA LYS A 60 13.15 5.09 -8.47
C LYS A 60 11.70 4.66 -8.32
N ALA A 61 11.15 3.93 -9.29
CA ALA A 61 9.77 3.44 -9.25
C ALA A 61 9.54 2.50 -8.06
N ARG A 62 10.49 1.57 -7.80
CA ARG A 62 10.45 0.68 -6.63
C ARG A 62 10.50 1.44 -5.32
N SER A 63 11.38 2.45 -5.23
CA SER A 63 11.47 3.31 -4.05
C SER A 63 10.16 4.06 -3.82
N LYS A 64 9.54 4.57 -4.90
CA LYS A 64 8.26 5.28 -4.80
C LYS A 64 7.10 4.38 -4.37
N ILE A 65 7.03 3.16 -4.90
CA ILE A 65 6.03 2.17 -4.48
C ILE A 65 6.18 1.87 -2.99
N LYS A 66 7.42 1.67 -2.52
CA LYS A 66 7.70 1.41 -1.10
C LYS A 66 7.27 2.57 -0.21
N GLU A 67 7.56 3.82 -0.59
CA GLU A 67 7.10 5.01 0.14
C GLU A 67 5.57 5.09 0.21
N LEU A 68 4.89 4.84 -0.91
CA LEU A 68 3.43 4.85 -0.97
C LEU A 68 2.81 3.76 -0.10
N GLN A 69 3.35 2.53 -0.15
CA GLN A 69 2.92 1.43 0.72
C GLN A 69 3.08 1.79 2.20
N GLN A 70 4.23 2.32 2.60
CA GLN A 70 4.46 2.75 3.99
C GLN A 70 3.52 3.89 4.41
N SER A 71 3.22 4.82 3.51
CA SER A 71 2.25 5.90 3.77
C SER A 71 0.83 5.35 3.96
N MET A 72 0.41 4.42 3.10
CA MET A 72 -0.88 3.74 3.20
C MET A 72 -1.00 2.93 4.49
N GLU A 73 0.02 2.16 4.86
CA GLU A 73 0.05 1.41 6.12
C GLU A 73 -0.09 2.31 7.35
N ARG A 74 0.54 3.50 7.34
CA ARG A 74 0.44 4.47 8.44
C ARG A 74 -0.91 5.19 8.50
N SER A 75 -1.64 5.26 7.39
CA SER A 75 -2.91 6.01 7.29
C SER A 75 -4.15 5.12 7.30
N SER A 76 -3.99 3.80 7.17
CA SER A 76 -5.09 2.85 7.15
C SER A 76 -5.48 2.42 8.55
N PHE A 77 -6.78 2.47 8.86
CA PHE A 77 -7.34 1.99 10.11
C PHE A 77 -8.75 1.47 9.90
N VAL A 78 -9.21 0.63 10.82
CA VAL A 78 -10.59 0.14 10.87
C VAL A 78 -11.34 0.93 11.93
N LEU A 79 -12.41 1.62 11.53
CA LEU A 79 -13.31 2.32 12.46
C LEU A 79 -14.56 1.50 12.71
N VAL A 80 -14.84 1.23 13.98
CA VAL A 80 -16.04 0.54 14.45
C VAL A 80 -16.90 1.54 15.23
N LEU A 81 -18.11 1.77 14.75
CA LEU A 81 -19.10 2.63 15.40
C LEU A 81 -20.25 1.76 15.92
N ILE A 82 -20.57 1.88 17.20
CA ILE A 82 -21.60 1.07 17.86
C ILE A 82 -22.63 1.98 18.52
N ASP A 83 -23.90 1.64 18.35
CA ASP A 83 -25.02 2.24 19.06
C ASP A 83 -25.34 1.37 20.28
N ALA A 84 -24.62 1.60 21.38
CA ALA A 84 -24.55 0.72 22.54
C ALA A 84 -25.75 0.80 23.51
N ASP A 85 -26.79 1.57 23.17
CA ASP A 85 -28.09 1.60 23.85
C ASP A 85 -29.24 1.03 22.99
N ALA A 86 -28.97 0.67 21.73
CA ALA A 86 -29.94 0.02 20.85
C ALA A 86 -29.87 -1.50 20.99
N ASP A 87 -31.01 -2.16 21.15
CA ASP A 87 -31.12 -3.63 21.11
C ASP A 87 -30.91 -4.11 19.65
N PRO A 88 -30.01 -5.08 19.35
CA PRO A 88 -29.28 -6.00 20.24
C PRO A 88 -27.80 -5.65 20.50
N TYR A 89 -27.40 -4.39 20.36
CA TYR A 89 -26.01 -3.93 20.48
C TYR A 89 -25.60 -3.52 21.91
N ILE A 90 -26.49 -3.71 22.88
CA ILE A 90 -26.18 -3.57 24.31
C ILE A 90 -25.21 -4.70 24.72
N PHE A 91 -24.19 -4.38 25.52
CA PHE A 91 -23.24 -5.39 26.00
C PHE A 91 -23.94 -6.40 26.92
N LYS A 92 -23.35 -7.58 27.07
CA LYS A 92 -23.88 -8.60 27.99
C LYS A 92 -23.90 -8.07 29.42
N ASP A 93 -24.95 -8.40 30.17
CA ASP A 93 -25.15 -8.01 31.57
C ASP A 93 -23.92 -8.33 32.46
N GLU A 94 -23.20 -9.42 32.17
CA GLU A 94 -21.98 -9.82 32.88
C GLU A 94 -20.86 -8.77 32.83
N TYR A 95 -20.79 -7.98 31.75
CA TYR A 95 -19.84 -6.89 31.63
C TYR A 95 -20.28 -5.66 32.41
N TYR A 96 -21.57 -5.38 32.53
CA TYR A 96 -22.05 -4.25 33.33
C TYR A 96 -21.99 -4.54 34.83
N ALA A 97 -22.19 -5.80 35.25
CA ALA A 97 -22.18 -6.20 36.65
C ALA A 97 -20.77 -6.37 37.25
N ALA A 98 -19.75 -6.55 36.41
CA ALA A 98 -18.37 -6.75 36.86
C ALA A 98 -17.65 -5.43 37.15
N SER A 99 -16.84 -5.40 38.21
CA SER A 99 -16.10 -4.19 38.63
C SER A 99 -15.07 -3.70 37.60
N ASP A 100 -14.53 -4.60 36.77
CA ASP A 100 -13.60 -4.31 35.67
C ASP A 100 -14.24 -4.58 34.30
N GLY A 101 -15.57 -4.63 34.27
CA GLY A 101 -16.31 -5.14 33.14
C GLY A 101 -16.25 -4.25 31.91
N GLY A 102 -16.09 -2.93 32.07
CA GLY A 102 -15.81 -1.99 30.98
C GLY A 102 -14.53 -2.36 30.23
N ARG A 103 -13.45 -2.63 30.98
CA ARG A 103 -12.17 -3.07 30.41
C ARG A 103 -12.29 -4.40 29.68
N LYS A 104 -12.97 -5.38 30.30
CA LYS A 104 -13.19 -6.70 29.68
C LYS A 104 -14.02 -6.60 28.40
N ALA A 105 -15.07 -5.79 28.40
CA ALA A 105 -15.90 -5.55 27.22
C ALA A 105 -15.11 -4.93 26.07
N SER A 106 -14.28 -3.93 26.35
CA SER A 106 -13.42 -3.28 25.35
C SER A 106 -12.44 -4.27 24.71
N LEU A 107 -11.74 -5.08 25.52
CA LEU A 107 -10.81 -6.10 25.04
C LEU A 107 -11.52 -7.17 24.22
N ALA A 108 -12.64 -7.70 24.72
CA ALA A 108 -13.42 -8.73 24.03
C ALA A 108 -13.94 -8.23 22.67
N LEU A 109 -14.41 -6.98 22.62
CA LEU A 109 -14.88 -6.37 21.38
C LEU A 109 -13.74 -6.19 20.36
N ARG A 110 -12.57 -5.67 20.80
CA ARG A 110 -11.38 -5.59 19.94
C ARG A 110 -11.01 -6.96 19.37
N ASP A 111 -10.98 -7.98 20.21
CA ASP A 111 -10.58 -9.34 19.81
C ASP A 111 -11.61 -9.99 18.87
N GLY A 112 -12.90 -9.74 19.10
CA GLY A 112 -13.96 -10.13 18.19
C GLY A 112 -13.80 -9.47 16.82
N VAL A 113 -13.59 -8.15 16.77
CA VAL A 113 -13.35 -7.42 15.51
C VAL A 113 -12.08 -7.94 14.81
N ARG A 114 -10.99 -8.16 15.56
CA ARG A 114 -9.74 -8.68 15.00
C ARG A 114 -9.92 -10.08 14.41
N SER A 115 -10.61 -10.97 15.11
CA SER A 115 -10.91 -12.32 14.64
C SER A 115 -11.81 -12.30 13.39
N PHE A 116 -12.79 -11.39 13.35
CA PHE A 116 -13.63 -11.16 12.18
C PHE A 116 -12.80 -10.69 10.97
N LEU A 117 -11.88 -9.73 11.16
CA LEU A 117 -10.99 -9.26 10.09
C LEU A 117 -10.06 -10.37 9.61
N GLN A 118 -9.44 -11.13 10.51
CA GLN A 118 -8.58 -12.25 10.12
C GLN A 118 -9.31 -13.29 9.26
N THR A 119 -10.59 -13.54 9.55
CA THR A 119 -11.39 -14.53 8.84
C THR A 119 -11.92 -14.00 7.50
N ASN A 120 -12.40 -12.74 7.46
CA ASN A 120 -13.16 -12.21 6.33
C ASN A 120 -12.36 -11.24 5.45
N ARG A 121 -11.33 -10.59 6.00
CA ARG A 121 -10.50 -9.54 5.38
C ARG A 121 -9.04 -9.60 5.90
N PRO A 122 -8.31 -10.69 5.62
CA PRO A 122 -6.98 -10.93 6.18
C PRO A 122 -5.98 -9.82 5.85
N GLU A 123 -6.16 -9.12 4.73
CA GLU A 123 -5.34 -7.98 4.31
C GLU A 123 -5.48 -6.75 5.24
N GLN A 124 -6.57 -6.67 6.01
CA GLN A 124 -6.88 -5.58 6.96
C GLN A 124 -6.67 -5.99 8.42
N ALA A 125 -6.36 -7.27 8.68
CA ALA A 125 -6.28 -7.83 10.03
C ALA A 125 -5.24 -7.14 10.94
N ASN A 126 -4.20 -6.57 10.33
CA ASN A 126 -3.12 -5.88 11.02
C ASN A 126 -3.34 -4.38 11.18
N TYR A 127 -4.41 -3.82 10.60
CA TYR A 127 -4.69 -2.40 10.74
C TYR A 127 -5.06 -2.06 12.20
N PRO A 128 -4.70 -0.86 12.68
CA PRO A 128 -5.21 -0.33 13.93
C PRO A 128 -6.75 -0.33 13.93
N ILE A 129 -7.35 -0.74 15.05
CA ILE A 129 -8.80 -0.79 15.23
C ILE A 129 -9.18 0.33 16.18
N LEU A 130 -9.99 1.28 15.69
CA LEU A 130 -10.60 2.35 16.47
C LEU A 130 -12.04 1.99 16.75
N ILE A 131 -12.45 2.01 18.02
CA ILE A 131 -13.79 1.64 18.45
C ILE A 131 -14.43 2.83 19.15
N LYS A 132 -15.62 3.23 18.70
CA LYS A 132 -16.44 4.24 19.38
C LYS A 132 -17.83 3.69 19.60
N ALA A 133 -18.15 3.41 20.86
CA ALA A 133 -19.49 3.03 21.30
C ALA A 133 -20.22 4.25 21.83
N TYR A 134 -21.40 4.55 21.31
CA TYR A 134 -22.23 5.67 21.74
C TYR A 134 -23.46 5.15 22.45
N ALA A 135 -23.85 5.77 23.56
CA ALA A 135 -25.07 5.42 24.26
C ALA A 135 -25.71 6.66 24.89
N ASN A 136 -27.04 6.72 24.91
CA ASN A 136 -27.75 7.68 25.75
C ASN A 136 -27.53 7.33 27.23
N GLU A 137 -26.86 8.21 27.96
CA GLU A 137 -26.51 7.98 29.36
C GLU A 137 -27.74 7.72 30.22
N LEU A 138 -28.75 8.57 30.10
CA LEU A 138 -29.95 8.51 30.91
C LEU A 138 -30.79 7.27 30.54
N GLY A 139 -30.96 7.01 29.25
CA GLY A 139 -31.75 5.89 28.75
C GLY A 139 -31.14 4.55 29.16
N LEU A 140 -29.85 4.36 28.88
CA LEU A 140 -29.17 3.10 29.16
C LEU A 140 -29.01 2.84 30.67
N SER A 141 -28.67 3.87 31.46
CA SER A 141 -28.52 3.71 32.91
C SER A 141 -29.84 3.33 33.59
N GLN A 142 -30.94 3.99 33.24
CA GLN A 142 -32.27 3.65 33.77
C GLN A 142 -32.70 2.25 33.37
N PHE A 143 -32.47 1.87 32.12
CA PHE A 143 -32.77 0.52 31.63
C PHE A 143 -32.00 -0.57 32.41
N LEU A 144 -30.70 -0.37 32.61
CA LEU A 144 -29.85 -1.33 33.33
C LEU A 144 -30.20 -1.43 34.82
N VAL A 145 -30.55 -0.29 35.47
CA VAL A 145 -31.03 -0.28 36.86
C VAL A 145 -32.38 -0.97 36.99
N ALA A 146 -33.32 -0.70 36.08
CA ALA A 146 -34.65 -1.33 36.10
C ALA A 146 -34.58 -2.86 35.93
N ARG A 147 -33.57 -3.35 35.21
CA ARG A 147 -33.28 -4.79 35.07
C ARG A 147 -32.46 -5.37 36.22
N GLY A 148 -31.99 -4.55 37.16
CA GLY A 148 -31.15 -4.99 38.28
C GLY A 148 -29.73 -5.40 37.88
N VAL A 149 -29.27 -5.01 36.68
CA VAL A 149 -27.92 -5.34 36.18
C VAL A 149 -26.86 -4.46 36.85
N ILE A 150 -27.17 -3.19 37.06
CA ILE A 150 -26.35 -2.23 37.81
C ILE A 150 -27.15 -1.67 38.99
N LYS A 151 -26.46 -1.19 40.03
CA LYS A 151 -27.10 -0.72 41.28
C LYS A 151 -27.49 0.75 41.18
N ALA A 152 -26.70 1.56 40.50
CA ALA A 152 -26.93 2.98 40.32
C ALA A 152 -26.50 3.44 38.92
N PRO A 153 -27.06 4.55 38.40
CA PRO A 153 -26.64 5.12 37.12
C PRO A 153 -25.15 5.43 37.03
N ARG A 154 -24.51 5.75 38.16
CA ARG A 154 -23.06 5.98 38.26
C ARG A 154 -22.24 4.76 37.83
N ASP A 155 -22.73 3.55 38.04
CA ASP A 155 -22.02 2.32 37.66
C ASP A 155 -21.80 2.25 36.13
N LEU A 156 -22.75 2.79 35.34
CA LEU A 156 -22.58 2.91 33.89
C LEU A 156 -21.47 3.91 33.51
N VAL A 157 -21.34 5.01 34.26
CA VAL A 157 -20.27 5.99 34.06
C VAL A 157 -18.90 5.38 34.37
N GLU A 158 -18.82 4.58 35.45
CA GLU A 158 -17.60 3.84 35.80
C GLU A 158 -17.26 2.79 34.73
N PHE A 159 -18.25 2.05 34.25
CA PHE A 159 -18.09 1.14 33.12
C PHE A 159 -17.55 1.86 31.86
N ALA A 160 -18.14 2.99 31.47
CA ALA A 160 -17.73 3.74 30.29
C ALA A 160 -16.30 4.28 30.41
N LYS A 161 -15.92 4.73 31.61
CA LYS A 161 -14.56 5.16 31.93
C LYS A 161 -13.58 4.00 31.79
N ASP A 162 -13.87 2.86 32.41
CA ASP A 162 -12.99 1.69 32.37
C ASP A 162 -12.86 1.10 30.97
N PHE A 163 -13.94 1.14 30.18
CA PHE A 163 -13.94 0.78 28.77
C PHE A 163 -13.00 1.67 27.96
N THR A 164 -13.11 2.99 28.15
CA THR A 164 -12.31 3.98 27.42
C THR A 164 -10.84 3.91 27.81
N GLN A 165 -10.53 3.65 29.09
CA GLN A 165 -9.15 3.52 29.58
C GLN A 165 -8.50 2.17 29.29
N ALA A 166 -9.25 1.20 28.75
CA ALA A 166 -8.73 -0.13 28.48
C ALA A 166 -7.67 -0.15 27.39
N LEU A 167 -7.86 0.65 26.33
CA LEU A 167 -7.02 0.70 25.14
C LEU A 167 -7.01 2.13 24.60
N GLU A 168 -5.89 2.55 24.00
CA GLU A 168 -5.71 3.90 23.44
C GLU A 168 -6.75 4.26 22.36
N ASN A 169 -7.23 3.27 21.62
CA ASN A 169 -8.10 3.46 20.45
C ASN A 169 -9.56 3.08 20.70
N THR A 170 -10.00 3.01 21.95
CA THR A 170 -11.38 2.64 22.29
C THR A 170 -12.03 3.69 23.16
N ASP A 171 -13.23 4.12 22.78
CA ASP A 171 -14.01 5.10 23.53
C ASP A 171 -15.44 4.59 23.75
N PHE A 172 -15.94 4.76 24.97
CA PHE A 172 -17.37 4.65 25.28
C PHE A 172 -17.92 6.04 25.59
N VAL A 173 -18.69 6.58 24.65
CA VAL A 173 -19.20 7.94 24.67
C VAL A 173 -20.65 7.94 25.16
N LEU A 174 -20.82 8.41 26.39
CA LEU A 174 -22.12 8.69 26.97
C LEU A 174 -22.62 10.04 26.43
N VAL A 175 -23.77 10.02 25.76
CA VAL A 175 -24.42 11.19 25.18
C VAL A 175 -25.59 11.57 26.07
N GLY A 176 -25.73 12.87 26.38
CA GLY A 176 -26.86 13.39 27.15
C GLY A 176 -28.19 13.29 26.39
N SER A 177 -29.29 13.57 27.10
CA SER A 177 -30.67 13.51 26.59
C SER A 177 -30.99 14.50 25.46
N ASP A 178 -30.10 15.45 25.15
CA ASP A 178 -30.32 16.52 24.17
C ASP A 178 -30.07 16.06 22.72
N LYS A 179 -30.76 14.97 22.33
CA LYS A 179 -30.82 14.45 20.95
C LYS A 179 -31.31 15.51 19.93
N ASP A 180 -31.93 16.61 20.37
CA ASP A 180 -32.50 17.65 19.51
C ASP A 180 -31.50 18.57 18.78
N ARG A 181 -30.20 18.55 19.13
CA ARG A 181 -29.19 19.42 18.45
C ARG A 181 -28.16 18.68 17.60
N ALA A 182 -27.98 17.38 17.77
CA ALA A 182 -26.97 16.60 17.04
C ALA A 182 -27.46 16.16 15.64
N ASP A 183 -28.73 15.80 15.51
CA ASP A 183 -29.30 15.34 14.23
C ASP A 183 -29.27 16.44 13.14
N LYS A 184 -29.37 17.72 13.54
CA LYS A 184 -29.26 18.86 12.62
C LYS A 184 -27.84 19.12 12.10
N LYS A 185 -26.79 18.52 12.69
CA LYS A 185 -25.41 18.67 12.19
C LYS A 185 -24.96 17.57 11.24
N ILE A 186 -25.59 16.38 11.28
CA ILE A 186 -25.18 15.23 10.44
C ILE A 186 -25.85 15.24 9.05
N GLN A 187 -27.00 15.91 8.88
CA GLN A 187 -27.58 16.12 7.55
C GLN A 187 -26.80 17.11 6.67
N GLY A 188 -26.04 18.04 7.26
CA GLY A 188 -25.30 19.07 6.52
C GLY A 188 -23.97 18.63 5.88
N LYS A 189 -23.54 17.38 6.07
CA LYS A 189 -22.25 16.87 5.53
C LYS A 189 -22.37 15.66 4.59
N ARG A 190 -23.59 15.27 4.20
CA ARG A 190 -23.82 14.21 3.20
C ARG A 190 -23.97 14.72 1.76
N HIS A 191 -23.62 15.97 1.48
CA HIS A 191 -23.43 16.47 0.13
C HIS A 191 -22.02 17.05 0.01
N ASN A 192 -21.28 16.57 -0.99
CA ASN A 192 -19.94 16.98 -1.42
C ASN A 192 -18.75 16.23 -0.79
N SER A 193 -18.56 14.98 -1.22
CA SER A 193 -17.27 14.61 -1.82
C SER A 193 -17.41 13.34 -2.66
N CYS A 194 -17.91 13.50 -3.88
CA CYS A 194 -17.62 12.60 -5.00
C CYS A 194 -16.94 13.46 -6.05
N HIS A 195 -15.61 13.47 -6.05
CA HIS A 195 -14.85 13.77 -7.26
C HIS A 195 -13.81 12.68 -7.46
N PHE A 196 -14.15 11.79 -8.39
CA PHE A 196 -13.24 10.96 -9.15
C PHE A 196 -12.15 11.85 -9.76
N TYR A 197 -10.89 11.42 -9.68
CA TYR A 197 -9.85 11.89 -10.57
C TYR A 197 -9.45 10.75 -11.50
N HIS A 198 -9.70 10.98 -12.80
CA HIS A 198 -8.79 10.54 -13.86
C HIS A 198 -7.62 11.51 -13.91
#